data_AF-A0A354J7H6-F1
#
_entry.id   AF-A0A354J7H6-F1
#
_cell.length_a   1.000
_cell.length_b   1.000
_cell.length_c   1.000
_cell.angle_alpha   90.00
_cell.angle_beta   90.00
_cell.angle_gamma   90.00
#
_symmetry.space_group_name_H-M   'P 1'
#
loop_
_entity.id
_entity.type
_entity.pdbx_description
1 polymer ?
#
loop_
_entity_poly.entity_id
_entity_poly.type
_entity_poly.pdbx_seq_one_letter_code
_entity_poly.pdbx_strand_id
1 'polypeptide(L)'
;MKITKFAKRFRLKTVTIWLLILSFLITSPAGIAFAKENDSEDEFKAVWISYLEFNDRLTDPKTGKKGFTKERFQDMIDEMFDNVVDLNMNAVVVHVRPFGDAMYPSDYFPWSKYISGTQGKDPGFDPLEYMVKAAHDRNLEFHAWINPYRVTSGTTDINTLSKDNQARKWRTNKSERDDRYVLSFGGSLYYNPSEVWVQSLIRSGIEEIVENYDVDGIHFDDYFYPVLGSNYKKNFDYKEYNEHYDWCKENKVKVKPIDDWRRDNVNRLVKKTYELIKDIDESVQFGISPGGFLDYLLMDDRYYCDI
;
A
#
# COMPACT_ATOMS: atom_id res chain seq x y z
N MET A 1 -59.58 -76.61 28.69
CA MET A 1 -60.58 -76.83 29.75
C MET A 1 -61.14 -75.45 30.13
N LYS A 2 -62.43 -75.24 29.79
CA LYS A 2 -63.32 -74.07 30.00
C LYS A 2 -62.94 -72.71 29.35
N ILE A 3 -63.50 -72.40 28.16
CA ILE A 3 -64.71 -71.54 27.89
C ILE A 3 -64.28 -70.06 27.68
N THR A 4 -63.94 -69.65 26.45
CA THR A 4 -64.76 -69.09 25.34
C THR A 4 -65.02 -67.58 25.38
N LYS A 5 -64.49 -66.90 24.34
CA LYS A 5 -65.02 -65.81 23.52
C LYS A 5 -66.08 -64.88 24.12
N PHE A 6 -65.77 -63.58 24.10
CA PHE A 6 -66.75 -62.57 23.67
C PHE A 6 -66.08 -61.54 22.76
N ALA A 7 -66.66 -61.37 21.58
CA ALA A 7 -66.31 -60.33 20.62
C ALA A 7 -66.96 -59.00 21.04
N LYS A 8 -66.30 -57.88 20.79
CA LYS A 8 -66.99 -56.62 20.47
C LYS A 8 -66.09 -55.70 19.67
N ARG A 9 -66.57 -55.40 18.46
CA ARG A 9 -66.07 -54.40 17.51
C ARG A 9 -66.83 -53.12 17.82
N PHE A 10 -66.18 -52.02 18.14
CA PHE A 10 -66.79 -50.68 18.06
C PHE A 10 -65.71 -49.63 17.77
N ARG A 11 -65.79 -49.03 16.58
CA ARG A 11 -65.25 -47.70 16.28
C ARG A 11 -66.36 -46.71 16.60
N LEU A 12 -66.04 -45.61 17.29
CA LEU A 12 -66.30 -44.23 16.84
C LEU A 12 -65.85 -43.26 17.95
N LYS A 13 -65.08 -42.23 17.53
CA LYS A 13 -65.22 -40.78 17.82
C LYS A 13 -65.53 -40.39 19.29
N THR A 14 -64.85 -39.46 19.96
CA THR A 14 -64.31 -38.16 19.51
C THR A 14 -63.64 -37.50 20.73
N VAL A 15 -62.60 -36.69 20.47
CA VAL A 15 -62.28 -35.40 21.14
C VAL A 15 -61.81 -35.44 22.62
N THR A 16 -60.47 -35.45 22.75
CA THR A 16 -59.61 -34.48 23.49
C THR A 16 -60.26 -33.50 24.49
N ILE A 17 -59.74 -33.11 25.65
CA ILE A 17 -58.38 -32.97 26.25
C ILE A 17 -58.60 -32.68 27.75
N TRP A 18 -57.50 -32.65 28.53
CA TRP A 18 -57.27 -32.11 29.89
C TRP A 18 -56.91 -33.24 30.86
N LEU A 19 -55.86 -33.21 31.69
CA LEU A 19 -54.74 -32.31 31.99
C LEU A 19 -53.81 -33.06 32.98
N LEU A 20 -52.57 -32.57 33.12
CA LEU A 20 -51.70 -32.62 34.31
C LEU A 20 -50.61 -33.70 34.42
N ILE A 21 -49.38 -33.20 34.21
CA ILE A 21 -48.27 -33.18 35.19
C ILE A 21 -47.55 -34.51 35.49
N LEU A 22 -46.30 -34.65 35.02
CA LEU A 22 -45.06 -34.26 35.74
C LEU A 22 -43.87 -34.98 35.09
N SER A 23 -42.87 -34.23 34.61
CA SER A 23 -41.46 -34.49 34.93
C SER A 23 -40.55 -33.52 34.19
N PHE A 24 -39.93 -32.65 34.99
CA PHE A 24 -38.73 -31.87 34.74
C PHE A 24 -37.81 -32.42 33.63
N LEU A 25 -37.52 -31.57 32.64
CA LEU A 25 -36.27 -31.63 31.88
C LEU A 25 -35.85 -30.21 31.47
N ILE A 26 -34.99 -29.67 32.33
CA ILE A 26 -33.87 -28.77 32.00
C ILE A 26 -34.23 -27.56 31.13
N THR A 27 -34.73 -26.52 31.78
CA THR A 27 -34.47 -25.14 31.36
C THR A 27 -32.99 -24.84 31.62
N SER A 28 -32.13 -25.16 30.67
CA SER A 28 -30.88 -24.42 30.55
C SER A 28 -31.19 -23.21 29.69
N PRO A 29 -30.98 -21.96 30.15
CA PRO A 29 -30.97 -20.82 29.27
C PRO A 29 -29.66 -20.91 28.49
N ALA A 30 -29.60 -21.83 27.53
CA ALA A 30 -28.74 -21.65 26.39
C ALA A 30 -29.38 -20.50 25.60
N GLY A 31 -29.15 -19.28 26.09
CA GLY A 31 -29.14 -18.13 25.21
C GLY A 31 -28.31 -18.57 24.03
N ILE A 32 -28.89 -18.45 22.84
CA ILE A 32 -28.08 -18.33 21.64
C ILE A 32 -27.27 -17.06 21.92
N ALA A 33 -26.08 -17.25 22.50
CA ALA A 33 -25.05 -16.26 22.44
C ALA A 33 -24.74 -16.18 20.96
N PHE A 34 -25.42 -15.28 20.25
CA PHE A 34 -24.75 -14.58 19.17
C PHE A 34 -23.46 -14.11 19.83
N ALA A 35 -22.33 -14.68 19.40
CA ALA A 35 -21.06 -14.08 19.72
C ALA A 35 -21.24 -12.61 19.38
N LYS A 36 -21.23 -11.75 20.40
CA LYS A 36 -21.20 -10.32 20.18
C LYS A 36 -19.93 -10.16 19.38
N GLU A 37 -20.09 -9.82 18.09
CA GLU A 37 -18.98 -9.52 17.21
C GLU A 37 -18.10 -8.58 18.00
N ASN A 38 -16.90 -9.05 18.32
CA ASN A 38 -15.95 -8.25 19.04
C ASN A 38 -15.46 -7.27 17.98
N ASP A 39 -16.25 -6.24 17.71
CA ASP A 39 -15.81 -5.01 17.06
C ASP A 39 -14.75 -4.46 18.01
N SER A 40 -13.55 -5.04 17.96
CA SER A 40 -12.40 -4.39 18.53
C SER A 40 -12.26 -3.14 17.71
N GLU A 41 -12.39 -1.99 18.36
CA GLU A 41 -12.05 -0.68 17.78
C GLU A 41 -10.61 -0.64 17.22
N ASP A 42 -9.83 -1.71 17.42
CA ASP A 42 -8.46 -1.94 16.95
C ASP A 42 -8.33 -2.70 15.60
N GLU A 43 -9.41 -3.20 14.96
CA GLU A 43 -9.27 -3.93 13.68
C GLU A 43 -9.03 -2.96 12.50
N PHE A 44 -7.88 -3.09 11.82
CA PHE A 44 -7.57 -2.29 10.63
C PHE A 44 -8.26 -2.86 9.38
N LYS A 45 -9.26 -2.13 8.86
CA LYS A 45 -10.08 -2.49 7.70
C LYS A 45 -9.89 -1.44 6.62
N ALA A 46 -8.92 -1.68 5.74
CA ALA A 46 -8.46 -0.68 4.78
C ALA A 46 -8.73 -1.03 3.32
N VAL A 47 -8.89 0.01 2.49
CA VAL A 47 -8.96 -0.10 1.02
C VAL A 47 -7.79 0.64 0.38
N TRP A 48 -7.04 -0.06 -0.48
CA TRP A 48 -6.01 0.58 -1.31
C TRP A 48 -6.63 1.30 -2.51
N ILE A 49 -6.26 2.56 -2.70
CA ILE A 49 -6.66 3.38 -3.86
C ILE A 49 -5.41 3.67 -4.69
N SER A 50 -5.26 2.92 -5.79
CA SER A 50 -4.09 2.98 -6.66
C SER A 50 -4.12 4.21 -7.58
N TYR A 51 -2.95 4.65 -8.05
CA TYR A 51 -2.82 5.63 -9.13
C TYR A 51 -3.64 5.25 -10.39
N LEU A 52 -3.95 3.96 -10.56
CA LEU A 52 -4.81 3.45 -11.63
C LEU A 52 -6.23 4.02 -11.55
N GLU A 53 -6.80 4.15 -10.36
CA GLU A 53 -8.15 4.72 -10.16
C GLU A 53 -8.20 6.19 -10.62
N PHE A 54 -7.12 6.94 -10.37
CA PHE A 54 -6.96 8.31 -10.85
C PHE A 54 -6.74 8.35 -12.37
N ASN A 55 -5.91 7.45 -12.90
CA ASN A 55 -5.62 7.36 -14.34
C ASN A 55 -6.89 7.09 -15.16
N ASP A 56 -7.73 6.17 -14.70
CA ASP A 56 -8.93 5.75 -15.43
C ASP A 56 -10.00 6.86 -15.46
N ARG A 57 -10.00 7.74 -14.45
CA ARG A 57 -10.90 8.90 -14.34
C ARG A 57 -10.26 10.24 -14.78
N LEU A 58 -9.02 10.19 -15.25
CA LEU A 58 -8.23 11.39 -15.58
C LEU A 58 -8.77 12.17 -16.78
N THR A 59 -9.43 11.46 -17.71
CA THR A 59 -10.04 12.08 -18.89
C THR A 59 -11.46 12.50 -18.55
N ASP A 60 -11.71 13.80 -18.64
CA ASP A 60 -13.03 14.37 -18.39
C ASP A 60 -14.04 13.84 -19.43
N PRO A 61 -15.11 13.14 -19.01
CA PRO A 61 -16.08 12.55 -19.94
C PRO A 61 -16.94 13.62 -20.67
N LYS A 62 -17.06 14.83 -20.11
CA LYS A 62 -17.82 15.93 -20.72
C LYS A 62 -17.00 16.68 -21.76
N THR A 63 -15.69 16.84 -21.54
CA THR A 63 -14.82 17.67 -22.41
C THR A 63 -13.77 16.90 -23.20
N GLY A 64 -13.50 15.64 -22.86
CA GLY A 64 -12.42 14.82 -23.42
C GLY A 64 -11.01 15.26 -23.02
N LYS A 65 -10.86 16.25 -22.14
CA LYS A 65 -9.55 16.76 -21.71
C LYS A 65 -8.99 15.93 -20.56
N LYS A 66 -7.68 15.72 -20.54
CA LYS A 66 -6.97 15.11 -19.41
C LYS A 66 -6.70 16.12 -18.31
N GLY A 67 -6.67 15.62 -17.08
CA GLY A 67 -6.40 16.39 -15.86
C GLY A 67 -7.68 16.73 -15.11
N PHE A 68 -7.59 16.76 -13.79
CA PHE A 68 -8.72 17.11 -12.91
C PHE A 68 -8.86 18.62 -12.75
N THR A 69 -10.10 19.10 -12.77
CA THR A 69 -10.46 20.34 -12.06
C THR A 69 -10.59 20.01 -10.57
N LYS A 70 -10.48 21.03 -9.71
CA LYS A 70 -10.67 20.84 -8.26
C LYS A 70 -12.00 20.14 -7.95
N GLU A 71 -13.11 20.68 -8.44
CA GLU A 71 -14.46 20.11 -8.23
C GLU A 71 -14.55 18.64 -8.66
N ARG A 72 -14.06 18.30 -9.86
CA ARG A 72 -14.12 16.90 -10.35
C ARG A 72 -13.24 15.95 -9.56
N PHE A 73 -12.11 16.43 -9.04
CA PHE A 73 -11.28 15.65 -8.13
C PHE A 73 -11.98 15.42 -6.80
N GLN A 74 -12.61 16.46 -6.26
CA GLN A 74 -13.32 16.42 -4.99
C GLN A 74 -14.50 15.43 -5.06
N ASP A 75 -15.37 15.58 -6.06
CA ASP A 75 -16.50 14.66 -6.29
C ASP A 75 -16.05 13.19 -6.39
N MET A 76 -14.94 12.95 -7.09
CA MET A 76 -14.39 11.61 -7.28
C MET A 76 -13.85 11.01 -5.98
N ILE A 77 -13.16 11.81 -5.16
CA ILE A 77 -12.64 11.36 -3.86
C ILE A 77 -13.78 11.13 -2.87
N ASP A 78 -14.75 12.04 -2.82
CA ASP A 78 -15.95 11.89 -2.00
C ASP A 78 -16.69 10.59 -2.36
N GLU A 79 -16.91 10.31 -3.65
CA GLU A 79 -17.50 9.05 -4.13
C GLU A 79 -16.70 7.84 -3.67
N MET A 80 -15.37 7.84 -3.83
CA MET A 80 -14.54 6.71 -3.42
C MET A 80 -14.60 6.48 -1.91
N PHE A 81 -14.56 7.54 -1.10
CA PHE A 81 -14.57 7.40 0.36
C PHE A 81 -15.95 7.07 0.93
N ASP A 82 -17.03 7.59 0.34
CA ASP A 82 -18.40 7.19 0.68
C ASP A 82 -18.57 5.67 0.47
N ASN A 83 -18.05 5.13 -0.64
CA ASN A 83 -18.06 3.69 -0.88
C ASN A 83 -17.24 2.90 0.16
N VAL A 84 -16.12 3.44 0.63
CA VAL A 84 -15.29 2.80 1.68
C VAL A 84 -16.07 2.74 3.00
N VAL A 85 -16.75 3.82 3.38
CA VAL A 85 -17.64 3.86 4.55
C VAL A 85 -18.79 2.86 4.41
N ASP A 86 -19.43 2.80 3.25
CA ASP A 86 -20.53 1.86 2.97
C ASP A 86 -20.09 0.39 3.07
N LEU A 87 -18.80 0.12 2.86
CA LEU A 87 -18.18 -1.21 3.05
C LEU A 87 -17.79 -1.49 4.51
N ASN A 88 -18.12 -0.61 5.46
CA ASN A 88 -17.77 -0.70 6.88
C ASN A 88 -16.25 -0.78 7.14
N MET A 89 -15.48 -0.14 6.27
CA MET A 89 -14.03 0.03 6.38
C MET A 89 -13.72 1.28 7.21
N ASN A 90 -12.52 1.36 7.77
CA ASN A 90 -12.10 2.47 8.64
C ASN A 90 -10.80 3.15 8.19
N ALA A 91 -10.22 2.74 7.06
CA ALA A 91 -8.99 3.34 6.56
C ALA A 91 -8.91 3.31 5.02
N VAL A 92 -8.17 4.27 4.47
CA VAL A 92 -7.79 4.30 3.05
C VAL A 92 -6.28 4.38 2.92
N VAL A 93 -5.73 3.59 1.99
CA VAL A 93 -4.30 3.58 1.66
C VAL A 93 -4.12 4.10 0.23
N VAL A 94 -3.80 5.39 0.10
CA VAL A 94 -3.93 6.11 -1.19
C VAL A 94 -2.57 6.35 -1.83
N HIS A 95 -2.43 5.99 -3.11
CA HIS A 95 -1.14 6.04 -3.82
C HIS A 95 -0.77 7.46 -4.24
N VAL A 96 -0.10 8.20 -3.36
CA VAL A 96 0.22 9.62 -3.58
C VAL A 96 1.54 9.86 -4.30
N ARG A 97 2.40 8.83 -4.38
CA ARG A 97 3.71 8.90 -5.07
C ARG A 97 4.06 7.63 -5.86
N PRO A 98 3.50 7.45 -7.06
CA PRO A 98 3.68 6.23 -7.84
C PRO A 98 4.93 6.17 -8.74
N PHE A 99 5.46 7.30 -9.24
CA PHE A 99 6.54 7.30 -10.25
C PHE A 99 7.56 8.43 -10.05
N GLY A 100 8.12 8.56 -8.85
CA GLY A 100 9.04 9.65 -8.54
C GLY A 100 8.41 11.03 -8.80
N ASP A 101 7.13 11.15 -8.50
CA ASP A 101 6.27 12.32 -8.57
C ASP A 101 5.45 12.47 -7.29
N ALA A 102 4.67 13.54 -7.18
CA ALA A 102 3.86 13.86 -6.01
C ALA A 102 2.45 14.32 -6.38
N MET A 103 1.44 13.84 -5.65
CA MET A 103 0.07 14.35 -5.69
C MET A 103 -0.14 15.50 -4.68
N TYR A 104 0.92 16.27 -4.40
CA TYR A 104 0.97 17.39 -3.46
C TYR A 104 2.11 18.35 -3.86
N PRO A 105 2.11 19.62 -3.42
CA PRO A 105 3.23 20.53 -3.62
C PRO A 105 4.50 19.99 -2.95
N SER A 106 5.56 19.80 -3.73
CA SER A 106 6.83 19.25 -3.25
C SER A 106 8.01 20.00 -3.84
N ASP A 107 9.02 20.25 -3.01
CA ASP A 107 10.32 20.81 -3.41
C ASP A 107 11.21 19.75 -4.08
N TYR A 108 10.92 18.47 -3.88
CA TYR A 108 11.74 17.34 -4.35
C TYR A 108 11.14 16.62 -5.57
N PHE A 109 9.81 16.55 -5.66
CA PHE A 109 9.10 15.75 -6.64
C PHE A 109 8.17 16.59 -7.50
N PRO A 110 8.16 16.40 -8.83
CA PRO A 110 7.25 17.12 -9.70
C PRO A 110 5.81 16.65 -9.48
N TRP A 111 4.84 17.53 -9.78
CA TRP A 111 3.42 17.18 -9.82
C TRP A 111 3.14 15.91 -10.63
N SER A 112 2.29 15.05 -10.08
CA SER A 112 1.95 13.78 -10.71
C SER A 112 1.11 14.00 -11.97
N LYS A 113 1.46 13.27 -13.04
CA LYS A 113 0.66 13.24 -14.27
C LYS A 113 -0.74 12.66 -14.04
N TYR A 114 -0.91 11.87 -12.97
CA TYR A 114 -2.20 11.26 -12.60
C TYR A 114 -3.18 12.25 -12.00
N ILE A 115 -2.77 13.50 -11.78
CA ILE A 115 -3.67 14.59 -11.38
C ILE A 115 -3.90 15.55 -12.56
N SER A 116 -2.83 16.10 -13.15
CA SER A 116 -2.95 17.16 -14.15
C SER A 116 -2.92 16.68 -15.60
N GLY A 117 -2.68 15.40 -15.84
CA GLY A 117 -2.47 14.82 -17.18
C GLY A 117 -1.03 14.90 -17.70
N THR A 118 -0.19 15.75 -17.09
CA THR A 118 1.19 16.01 -17.51
C THR A 118 2.09 16.15 -16.29
N GLN A 119 3.15 15.35 -16.19
CA GLN A 119 4.05 15.42 -15.03
C GLN A 119 4.71 16.81 -14.93
N GLY A 120 4.82 17.35 -13.71
CA GLY A 120 5.36 18.67 -13.42
C GLY A 120 4.39 19.82 -13.64
N LYS A 121 3.18 19.57 -14.14
CA LYS A 121 2.16 20.61 -14.29
C LYS A 121 1.31 20.69 -13.03
N ASP A 122 1.31 21.86 -12.41
CA ASP A 122 0.45 22.23 -11.29
C ASP A 122 -1.05 22.10 -11.66
N PRO A 123 -1.85 21.34 -10.89
CA PRO A 123 -3.28 21.18 -11.12
C PRO A 123 -4.14 22.37 -10.63
N GLY A 124 -3.56 23.32 -9.88
CA GLY A 124 -4.22 24.51 -9.34
C GLY A 124 -4.93 24.30 -8.01
N PHE A 125 -4.69 23.18 -7.34
CA PHE A 125 -5.18 22.84 -6.00
C PHE A 125 -4.24 21.80 -5.38
N ASP A 126 -4.29 21.61 -4.06
CA ASP A 126 -3.57 20.54 -3.37
C ASP A 126 -4.46 19.27 -3.26
N PRO A 127 -4.15 18.19 -4.00
CA PRO A 127 -4.92 16.95 -3.93
C PRO A 127 -4.79 16.22 -2.59
N LEU A 128 -3.59 16.17 -2.00
CA LEU A 128 -3.35 15.44 -0.75
C LEU A 128 -4.04 16.12 0.43
N GLU A 129 -3.96 17.45 0.52
CA GLU A 129 -4.66 18.23 1.55
C GLU A 129 -6.16 17.88 1.57
N TYR A 130 -6.78 17.84 0.39
CA TYR A 130 -8.20 17.52 0.29
C TYR A 130 -8.49 16.05 0.61
N MET A 131 -7.67 15.10 0.12
CA MET A 131 -7.86 13.68 0.41
C MET A 131 -7.77 13.37 1.90
N VAL A 132 -6.79 13.95 2.62
CA VAL A 132 -6.68 13.79 4.08
C VAL A 132 -7.93 14.31 4.76
N LYS A 133 -8.32 15.56 4.45
CA LYS A 133 -9.52 16.18 5.03
C LYS A 133 -10.79 15.35 4.77
N ALA A 134 -10.98 14.89 3.53
CA ALA A 134 -12.17 14.16 3.13
C ALA A 134 -12.27 12.78 3.80
N ALA A 135 -11.13 12.14 4.10
CA ALA A 135 -11.08 10.89 4.86
C ALA A 135 -11.48 11.13 6.32
N HIS A 136 -10.87 12.13 6.96
CA HIS A 136 -11.15 12.47 8.36
C HIS A 136 -12.58 12.94 8.61
N ASP A 137 -13.17 13.72 7.69
CA ASP A 137 -14.58 14.12 7.75
C ASP A 137 -15.54 12.91 7.79
N ARG A 138 -15.06 11.73 7.33
CA ARG A 138 -15.77 10.45 7.29
C ARG A 138 -15.30 9.46 8.34
N ASN A 139 -14.43 9.89 9.27
CA ASN A 139 -13.82 9.04 10.28
C ASN A 139 -13.05 7.85 9.68
N LEU A 140 -12.36 8.08 8.56
CA LEU A 140 -11.42 7.15 7.95
C LEU A 140 -9.99 7.60 8.26
N GLU A 141 -9.13 6.68 8.67
CA GLU A 141 -7.68 6.92 8.67
C GLU A 141 -7.17 7.08 7.24
N PHE A 142 -6.24 8.01 7.03
CA PHE A 142 -5.57 8.24 5.76
C PHE A 142 -4.10 7.81 5.81
N HIS A 143 -3.77 6.78 5.04
CA HIS A 143 -2.40 6.30 4.88
C HIS A 143 -1.85 6.69 3.50
N ALA A 144 -0.81 7.52 3.49
CA ALA A 144 -0.13 7.96 2.28
C ALA A 144 0.78 6.84 1.74
N TRP A 145 0.37 6.25 0.61
CA TRP A 145 1.12 5.19 -0.06
C TRP A 145 2.12 5.73 -1.08
N ILE A 146 3.36 5.27 -0.95
CA ILE A 146 4.51 5.68 -1.73
C ILE A 146 5.19 4.45 -2.34
N ASN A 147 5.49 4.53 -3.64
CA ASN A 147 6.47 3.65 -4.25
C ASN A 147 7.87 4.30 -4.17
N PRO A 148 8.84 3.72 -3.44
CA PRO A 148 10.10 4.41 -3.15
C PRO A 148 11.02 4.53 -4.38
N TYR A 149 11.08 3.51 -5.25
CA TYR A 149 12.15 3.42 -6.25
C TYR A 149 11.67 3.47 -7.70
N ARG A 150 10.38 3.37 -7.98
CA ARG A 150 9.88 3.41 -9.37
C ARG A 150 10.00 4.82 -9.95
N VAL A 151 10.58 4.94 -11.15
CA VAL A 151 10.68 6.21 -11.88
C VAL A 151 9.85 6.19 -13.16
N THR A 152 9.97 5.13 -13.97
CA THR A 152 9.13 4.93 -15.17
C THR A 152 8.64 3.49 -15.23
N SER A 153 7.61 3.23 -16.04
CA SER A 153 7.23 1.89 -16.44
C SER A 153 7.04 1.84 -17.95
N GLY A 154 7.57 0.81 -18.60
CA GLY A 154 7.44 0.57 -20.03
C GLY A 154 8.23 1.53 -20.94
N THR A 155 9.11 2.36 -20.37
CA THR A 155 10.04 3.19 -21.13
C THR A 155 11.31 3.47 -20.34
N THR A 156 12.45 3.55 -21.04
CA THR A 156 13.73 4.02 -20.49
C THR A 156 14.11 5.41 -21.02
N ASP A 157 13.23 6.04 -21.81
CA ASP A 157 13.48 7.39 -22.31
C ASP A 157 13.25 8.42 -21.19
N ILE A 158 14.35 8.93 -20.65
CA ILE A 158 14.36 9.92 -19.58
C ILE A 158 13.67 11.23 -19.98
N ASN A 159 13.56 11.53 -21.29
CA ASN A 159 12.93 12.76 -21.76
C ASN A 159 11.40 12.75 -21.62
N THR A 160 10.81 11.58 -21.33
CA THR A 160 9.38 11.46 -20.99
C THR A 160 9.03 12.03 -19.62
N LEU A 161 10.03 12.19 -18.73
CA LEU A 161 9.85 12.80 -17.42
C LEU A 161 9.86 14.33 -17.51
N SER A 162 9.20 15.01 -16.56
CA SER A 162 9.33 16.46 -16.40
C SER A 162 10.80 16.88 -16.26
N LYS A 163 11.16 18.08 -16.73
CA LYS A 163 12.48 18.68 -16.48
C LYS A 163 12.76 18.84 -14.98
N ASP A 164 11.71 18.97 -14.19
CA ASP A 164 11.82 19.12 -12.74
C ASP A 164 11.98 17.79 -12.00
N ASN A 165 11.76 16.65 -12.69
CA ASN A 165 11.94 15.32 -12.12
C ASN A 165 13.42 15.08 -11.76
N GLN A 166 13.68 14.68 -10.52
CA GLN A 166 15.04 14.48 -10.02
C GLN A 166 15.80 13.37 -10.77
N ALA A 167 15.13 12.30 -11.19
CA ALA A 167 15.74 11.27 -12.01
C ALA A 167 16.22 11.82 -13.36
N ARG A 168 15.46 12.73 -13.98
CA ARG A 168 15.86 13.39 -15.22
C ARG A 168 17.04 14.33 -14.99
N LYS A 169 17.01 15.12 -13.90
CA LYS A 169 18.11 16.01 -13.53
C LYS A 169 19.42 15.22 -13.37
N TRP A 170 19.41 14.14 -12.60
CA TRP A 170 20.58 13.29 -12.39
C TRP A 170 21.11 12.65 -13.69
N ARG A 171 20.22 12.15 -14.55
CA ARG A 171 20.62 11.51 -15.82
C ARG A 171 21.04 12.49 -16.92
N THR A 172 20.87 13.80 -16.73
CA THR A 172 21.20 14.82 -17.75
C THR A 172 22.30 15.79 -17.33
N ASN A 173 22.74 15.76 -16.07
CA ASN A 173 23.74 16.67 -15.53
C ASN A 173 25.21 16.31 -15.88
N LYS A 174 25.42 15.28 -16.70
CA LYS A 174 26.74 14.78 -17.19
C LYS A 174 27.70 14.29 -16.09
N SER A 175 27.21 14.03 -14.87
CA SER A 175 28.00 13.39 -13.81
C SER A 175 27.90 11.87 -13.94
N GLU A 176 29.03 11.18 -14.15
CA GLU A 176 29.08 9.71 -14.22
C GLU A 176 28.59 9.03 -12.93
N ARG A 177 28.74 9.72 -11.80
CA ARG A 177 28.24 9.26 -10.49
C ARG A 177 26.72 9.32 -10.45
N ASP A 178 26.15 10.44 -10.88
CA ASP A 178 24.71 10.67 -10.78
C ASP A 178 23.94 9.82 -11.81
N ASP A 179 24.62 9.42 -12.88
CA ASP A 179 24.13 8.43 -13.85
C ASP A 179 23.79 7.08 -13.23
N ARG A 180 24.36 6.76 -12.07
CA ARG A 180 24.12 5.52 -11.31
C ARG A 180 23.06 5.67 -10.22
N TYR A 181 22.53 6.86 -9.97
CA TYR A 181 21.36 7.05 -9.10
C TYR A 181 20.06 6.57 -9.74
N VAL A 182 20.03 6.44 -11.07
CA VAL A 182 18.87 5.94 -11.81
C VAL A 182 19.32 4.83 -12.76
N LEU A 183 18.79 3.63 -12.57
CA LEU A 183 19.17 2.43 -13.30
C LEU A 183 18.05 1.97 -14.20
N SER A 184 18.42 1.48 -15.38
CA SER A 184 17.50 0.84 -16.32
C SER A 184 17.43 -0.65 -16.07
N PHE A 185 16.21 -1.19 -16.01
CA PHE A 185 15.97 -2.62 -15.93
C PHE A 185 14.60 -2.98 -16.52
N GLY A 186 14.52 -4.06 -17.29
CA GLY A 186 13.23 -4.55 -17.82
C GLY A 186 12.44 -3.52 -18.62
N GLY A 187 13.10 -2.61 -19.35
CA GLY A 187 12.45 -1.55 -20.11
C GLY A 187 11.90 -0.39 -19.27
N SER A 188 12.31 -0.28 -17.99
CA SER A 188 11.85 0.74 -17.05
C SER A 188 13.04 1.39 -16.32
N LEU A 189 12.83 2.54 -15.69
CA LEU A 189 13.81 3.23 -14.86
C LEU A 189 13.44 3.14 -13.38
N TYR A 190 14.47 2.97 -12.56
CA TYR A 190 14.36 2.87 -11.10
C TYR A 190 15.42 3.75 -10.45
N TYR A 191 15.08 4.36 -9.31
CA TYR A 191 16.09 4.88 -8.42
C TYR A 191 16.93 3.73 -7.85
N ASN A 192 18.24 3.91 -7.74
CA ASN A 192 19.16 2.89 -7.25
C ASN A 192 19.07 2.75 -5.71
N PRO A 193 18.58 1.63 -5.17
CA PRO A 193 18.39 1.50 -3.72
C PRO A 193 19.69 1.49 -2.91
N SER A 194 20.82 1.18 -3.55
CA SER A 194 22.14 1.16 -2.89
C SER A 194 22.68 2.56 -2.59
N GLU A 195 22.16 3.59 -3.24
CA GLU A 195 22.72 4.94 -3.21
C GLU A 195 22.13 5.79 -2.07
N VAL A 196 23.01 6.34 -1.23
CA VAL A 196 22.59 7.11 -0.03
C VAL A 196 21.83 8.39 -0.38
N TRP A 197 22.16 9.04 -1.50
CA TRP A 197 21.49 10.25 -1.98
C TRP A 197 20.09 9.95 -2.50
N VAL A 198 19.89 8.80 -3.14
CA VAL A 198 18.56 8.28 -3.51
C VAL A 198 17.71 8.06 -2.26
N GLN A 199 18.26 7.37 -1.25
CA GLN A 199 17.53 7.12 -0.02
C GLN A 199 17.19 8.43 0.71
N SER A 200 18.05 9.45 0.64
CA SER A 200 17.78 10.77 1.17
C SER A 200 16.63 11.47 0.44
N LEU A 201 16.64 11.46 -0.89
CA LEU A 201 15.56 12.04 -1.71
C LEU A 201 14.19 11.43 -1.35
N ILE A 202 14.13 10.10 -1.20
CA ILE A 202 12.89 9.39 -0.84
C ILE A 202 12.38 9.86 0.52
N ARG A 203 13.27 9.89 1.53
CA ARG A 203 12.94 10.33 2.89
C ARG A 203 12.52 11.79 2.97
N SER A 204 13.17 12.70 2.24
CA SER A 204 12.79 14.11 2.25
C SER A 204 11.38 14.36 1.72
N GLY A 205 10.93 13.59 0.72
CA GLY A 205 9.52 13.68 0.33
C GLY A 205 8.56 12.95 1.27
N ILE A 206 9.03 12.13 2.20
CA ILE A 206 8.20 11.57 3.28
C ILE A 206 8.09 12.59 4.42
N GLU A 207 9.21 13.22 4.77
CA GLU A 207 9.27 14.37 5.68
C GLU A 207 8.26 15.45 5.26
N GLU A 208 8.24 15.85 3.98
CA GLU A 208 7.23 16.79 3.48
C GLU A 208 5.77 16.34 3.73
N ILE A 209 5.50 15.04 3.65
CA ILE A 209 4.14 14.53 3.87
C ILE A 209 3.79 14.61 5.35
N VAL A 210 4.68 14.12 6.22
CA VAL A 210 4.42 14.04 7.67
C VAL A 210 4.41 15.43 8.32
N GLU A 211 5.24 16.37 7.84
CA GLU A 211 5.29 17.73 8.40
C GLU A 211 4.09 18.60 7.99
N ASN A 212 3.53 18.39 6.80
CA ASN A 212 2.57 19.31 6.20
C ASN A 212 1.13 18.76 6.13
N TYR A 213 0.92 17.48 6.37
CA TYR A 213 -0.38 16.83 6.25
C TYR A 213 -0.67 15.95 7.46
N ASP A 214 -1.91 16.00 7.95
CA ASP A 214 -2.42 15.19 9.06
C ASP A 214 -2.69 13.75 8.61
N VAL A 215 -1.65 13.03 8.17
CA VAL A 215 -1.77 11.63 7.74
C VAL A 215 -1.70 10.71 8.94
N ASP A 216 -2.53 9.66 8.96
CA ASP A 216 -2.50 8.65 10.03
C ASP A 216 -1.35 7.64 9.83
N GLY A 217 -0.88 7.50 8.58
CA GLY A 217 0.23 6.61 8.28
C GLY A 217 0.95 6.86 6.96
N ILE A 218 2.16 6.34 6.87
CA ILE A 218 2.92 6.17 5.63
C ILE A 218 2.96 4.70 5.28
N HIS A 219 2.73 4.36 4.00
CA HIS A 219 2.68 2.99 3.54
C HIS A 219 3.60 2.75 2.33
N PHE A 220 4.42 1.70 2.36
CA PHE A 220 5.10 1.17 1.17
C PHE A 220 4.44 -0.11 0.68
N ASP A 221 4.38 -0.30 -0.63
CA ASP A 221 3.95 -1.56 -1.25
C ASP A 221 5.11 -2.57 -1.37
N ASP A 222 4.94 -3.58 -2.21
CA ASP A 222 5.87 -4.70 -2.42
C ASP A 222 7.06 -4.35 -3.33
N TYR A 223 7.10 -3.16 -3.92
CA TYR A 223 8.07 -2.80 -4.95
C TYR A 223 9.28 -2.06 -4.39
N PHE A 224 10.28 -2.84 -3.99
CA PHE A 224 11.61 -2.32 -3.66
C PHE A 224 12.55 -2.45 -4.88
N TYR A 225 13.36 -3.50 -4.97
CA TYR A 225 14.08 -3.80 -6.22
C TYR A 225 13.17 -4.44 -7.27
N PRO A 226 13.44 -4.25 -8.58
CA PRO A 226 12.74 -4.96 -9.63
C PRO A 226 13.01 -6.47 -9.60
N VAL A 227 12.21 -7.26 -10.32
CA VAL A 227 12.42 -8.71 -10.49
C VAL A 227 13.63 -8.93 -11.42
N LEU A 228 14.82 -9.13 -10.85
CA LEU A 228 16.10 -9.18 -11.55
C LEU A 228 16.36 -10.49 -12.32
N GLY A 229 15.60 -11.54 -12.00
CA GLY A 229 15.65 -12.85 -12.64
C GLY A 229 16.98 -13.59 -12.42
N SER A 230 17.23 -14.64 -13.20
CA SER A 230 18.36 -15.56 -12.96
C SER A 230 19.75 -14.92 -13.03
N ASN A 231 19.90 -13.76 -13.67
CA ASN A 231 21.16 -13.02 -13.75
C ASN A 231 21.31 -11.93 -12.66
N TYR A 232 20.49 -11.97 -11.60
CA TYR A 232 20.47 -10.95 -10.55
C TYR A 232 21.85 -10.63 -9.99
N LYS A 233 22.75 -11.62 -9.91
CA LYS A 233 24.11 -11.45 -9.35
C LYS A 233 25.03 -10.56 -10.18
N LYS A 234 24.66 -10.19 -11.41
CA LYS A 234 25.55 -9.47 -12.35
C LYS A 234 24.88 -8.31 -13.07
N ASN A 235 23.65 -7.97 -12.73
CA ASN A 235 22.89 -6.88 -13.36
C ASN A 235 22.52 -5.80 -12.34
N PHE A 236 21.86 -4.73 -12.83
CA PHE A 236 21.34 -3.61 -12.04
C PHE A 236 22.41 -2.82 -11.28
N ASP A 237 22.64 -3.13 -10.00
CA ASP A 237 23.56 -2.46 -9.06
C ASP A 237 24.84 -3.29 -8.77
N TYR A 238 25.18 -4.25 -9.63
CA TYR A 238 26.38 -5.08 -9.49
C TYR A 238 27.68 -4.28 -9.44
N LYS A 239 27.73 -3.10 -10.09
CA LYS A 239 28.91 -2.24 -10.08
C LYS A 239 29.17 -1.73 -8.65
N GLU A 240 28.13 -1.21 -8.01
CA GLU A 240 28.15 -0.70 -6.64
C GLU A 240 28.44 -1.82 -5.63
N TYR A 241 27.91 -3.02 -5.87
CA TYR A 241 28.25 -4.20 -5.08
C TYR A 241 29.75 -4.55 -5.16
N ASN A 242 30.36 -4.51 -6.35
CA ASN A 242 31.81 -4.78 -6.48
C ASN A 242 32.66 -3.72 -5.77
N GLU A 243 32.29 -2.45 -5.86
CA GLU A 243 32.97 -1.38 -5.13
C GLU A 243 32.86 -1.60 -3.61
N HIS A 244 31.69 -1.99 -3.11
CA HIS A 244 31.49 -2.36 -1.71
C HIS A 244 32.30 -3.61 -1.30
N TYR A 245 32.36 -4.60 -2.19
CA TYR A 245 33.12 -5.83 -2.01
C TYR A 245 34.62 -5.57 -1.84
N ASP A 246 35.20 -4.74 -2.71
CA ASP A 246 36.60 -4.37 -2.66
C ASP A 246 36.90 -3.55 -1.39
N TRP A 247 36.04 -2.58 -1.04
CA TRP A 247 36.15 -1.84 0.21
C TRP A 247 36.12 -2.77 1.44
N CYS A 248 35.23 -3.75 1.47
CA CYS A 248 35.16 -4.72 2.57
C CYS A 248 36.45 -5.52 2.70
N LYS A 249 37.06 -5.94 1.58
CA LYS A 249 38.34 -6.65 1.58
C LYS A 249 39.48 -5.79 2.13
N GLU A 250 39.57 -4.54 1.66
CA GLU A 250 40.59 -3.58 2.11
C GLU A 250 40.49 -3.30 3.61
N ASN A 251 39.26 -3.21 4.13
CA ASN A 251 38.97 -2.88 5.52
C ASN A 251 38.79 -4.11 6.43
N LYS A 252 39.01 -5.33 5.92
CA LYS A 252 38.84 -6.60 6.65
C LYS A 252 37.45 -6.78 7.26
N VAL A 253 36.42 -6.27 6.59
CA VAL A 253 35.01 -6.46 6.93
C VAL A 253 34.48 -7.69 6.21
N LYS A 254 33.63 -8.48 6.89
CA LYS A 254 33.00 -9.66 6.27
C LYS A 254 32.10 -9.22 5.12
N VAL A 255 32.43 -9.70 3.92
CA VAL A 255 31.60 -9.51 2.72
C VAL A 255 30.30 -10.31 2.85
N LYS A 256 29.17 -9.65 2.57
CA LYS A 256 27.87 -10.31 2.42
C LYS A 256 27.63 -10.75 0.98
N PRO A 257 26.90 -11.85 0.74
CA PRO A 257 26.31 -12.14 -0.57
C PRO A 257 25.53 -10.94 -1.12
N ILE A 258 25.48 -10.78 -2.44
CA ILE A 258 24.83 -9.61 -3.07
C ILE A 258 23.35 -9.47 -2.70
N ASP A 259 22.63 -10.58 -2.52
CA ASP A 259 21.24 -10.61 -2.10
C ASP A 259 21.06 -10.10 -0.66
N ASP A 260 21.95 -10.50 0.27
CA ASP A 260 21.97 -9.94 1.62
C ASP A 260 22.35 -8.45 1.62
N TRP A 261 23.27 -8.05 0.74
CA TRP A 261 23.65 -6.64 0.59
C TRP A 261 22.51 -5.78 0.03
N ARG A 262 21.72 -6.31 -0.91
CA ARG A 262 20.50 -5.64 -1.41
C ARG A 262 19.42 -5.55 -0.33
N ARG A 263 19.20 -6.62 0.45
CA ARG A 263 18.32 -6.57 1.65
C ARG A 263 18.78 -5.51 2.63
N ASP A 264 20.09 -5.39 2.91
CA ASP A 264 20.63 -4.34 3.77
C ASP A 264 20.35 -2.92 3.23
N ASN A 265 20.37 -2.73 1.91
CA ASN A 265 20.04 -1.45 1.28
C ASN A 265 18.56 -1.07 1.53
N VAL A 266 17.65 -2.03 1.39
CA VAL A 266 16.21 -1.87 1.71
C VAL A 266 16.02 -1.61 3.20
N ASN A 267 16.60 -2.44 4.06
CA ASN A 267 16.52 -2.32 5.52
C ASN A 267 17.01 -0.94 6.00
N ARG A 268 18.04 -0.39 5.36
CA ARG A 268 18.55 0.95 5.67
C ARG A 268 17.54 2.05 5.32
N LEU A 269 16.83 1.94 4.18
CA LEU A 269 15.76 2.89 3.87
C LEU A 269 14.63 2.75 4.90
N VAL A 270 14.11 1.54 5.09
CA VAL A 270 12.99 1.23 6.00
C VAL A 270 13.26 1.75 7.41
N LYS A 271 14.42 1.41 7.99
CA LYS A 271 14.80 1.85 9.32
C LYS A 271 14.84 3.37 9.43
N LYS A 272 15.51 4.05 8.49
CA LYS A 272 15.66 5.51 8.53
C LYS A 272 14.36 6.25 8.25
N THR A 273 13.47 5.65 7.46
CA THR A 273 12.11 6.17 7.24
C THR A 273 11.29 6.06 8.52
N TYR A 274 11.33 4.91 9.20
CA TYR A 274 10.66 4.74 10.50
C TYR A 274 11.18 5.76 11.53
N GLU A 275 12.50 5.87 11.70
CA GLU A 275 13.13 6.83 12.62
C GLU A 275 12.67 8.26 12.30
N LEU A 276 12.74 8.67 11.02
CA LEU A 276 12.30 9.99 10.58
C LEU A 276 10.83 10.27 10.91
N ILE A 277 9.93 9.34 10.59
CA ILE A 277 8.49 9.51 10.86
C ILE A 277 8.27 9.69 12.36
N LYS A 278 8.87 8.83 13.19
CA LYS A 278 8.70 8.89 14.65
C LYS A 278 9.35 10.12 15.30
N ASP A 279 10.41 10.64 14.72
CA ASP A 279 11.04 11.88 15.18
C ASP A 279 10.17 13.11 14.90
N ILE A 280 9.36 13.09 13.81
CA ILE A 280 8.44 14.19 13.46
C ILE A 280 7.11 14.04 14.22
N ASP A 281 6.49 12.86 14.14
CA ASP A 281 5.23 12.55 14.80
C ASP A 281 5.19 11.06 15.21
N GLU A 282 5.22 10.81 16.52
CA GLU A 282 5.20 9.45 17.08
C GLU A 282 3.89 8.70 16.78
N SER A 283 2.79 9.40 16.53
CA SER A 283 1.47 8.82 16.27
C SER A 283 1.33 8.26 14.86
N VAL A 284 2.02 8.86 13.89
CA VAL A 284 1.95 8.46 12.47
C VAL A 284 2.52 7.05 12.28
N GLN A 285 1.71 6.14 11.74
CA GLN A 285 2.11 4.76 11.52
C GLN A 285 3.07 4.62 10.32
N PHE A 286 3.89 3.58 10.32
CA PHE A 286 4.68 3.20 9.15
C PHE A 286 4.47 1.71 8.85
N GLY A 287 3.92 1.43 7.68
CA GLY A 287 3.58 0.08 7.22
C GLY A 287 4.25 -0.28 5.90
N ILE A 288 4.46 -1.58 5.70
CA ILE A 288 4.93 -2.15 4.43
C ILE A 288 4.06 -3.35 4.11
N SER A 289 3.57 -3.45 2.88
CA SER A 289 2.87 -4.62 2.34
C SER A 289 3.79 -5.41 1.39
N PRO A 290 4.66 -6.31 1.90
CA PRO A 290 5.59 -7.09 1.07
C PRO A 290 4.87 -8.20 0.29
N GLY A 291 5.60 -8.87 -0.60
CA GLY A 291 5.10 -10.04 -1.33
C GLY A 291 4.76 -11.22 -0.40
N GLY A 292 3.54 -11.76 -0.50
CA GLY A 292 2.97 -12.81 0.36
C GLY A 292 3.53 -14.24 0.22
N PHE A 293 4.83 -14.43 0.00
CA PHE A 293 5.42 -15.74 -0.28
C PHE A 293 5.83 -16.51 0.98
N LEU A 294 4.89 -17.21 1.62
CA LEU A 294 5.15 -17.95 2.86
C LEU A 294 6.16 -19.10 2.72
N ASP A 295 6.24 -19.73 1.54
CA ASP A 295 7.20 -20.81 1.27
C ASP A 295 8.62 -20.29 0.99
N TYR A 296 8.74 -18.99 0.70
CA TYR A 296 9.98 -18.32 0.33
C TYR A 296 10.08 -16.97 1.04
N LEU A 297 10.31 -17.03 2.35
CA LEU A 297 10.41 -15.84 3.19
C LEU A 297 11.51 -14.89 2.74
N LEU A 298 12.58 -15.40 2.10
CA LEU A 298 13.67 -14.58 1.56
C LEU A 298 13.82 -14.83 0.06
N MET A 299 13.49 -13.83 -0.75
CA MET A 299 13.73 -13.87 -2.19
C MET A 299 15.15 -13.39 -2.52
N ASP A 300 15.84 -14.08 -3.41
CA ASP A 300 17.21 -13.73 -3.84
C ASP A 300 17.26 -12.96 -5.16
N ASP A 301 16.16 -12.94 -5.92
CA ASP A 301 16.12 -12.39 -7.28
C ASP A 301 15.17 -11.20 -7.46
N ARG A 302 14.37 -10.82 -6.46
CA ARG A 302 13.35 -9.77 -6.57
C ARG A 302 13.00 -9.17 -5.22
N TYR A 303 12.46 -7.94 -5.24
CA TYR A 303 11.93 -7.19 -4.10
C TYR A 303 12.97 -6.94 -2.99
N TYR A 304 13.49 -7.97 -2.33
CA TYR A 304 14.42 -7.90 -1.18
C TYR A 304 13.81 -7.12 0.01
N CYS A 305 12.47 -7.10 0.05
CA CYS A 305 11.67 -6.80 1.21
C CYS A 305 10.79 -8.04 1.42
N ASP A 306 10.99 -8.67 2.56
CA ASP A 306 10.70 -10.06 2.83
C ASP A 306 9.84 -10.14 4.11
N ILE A 307 8.98 -11.17 4.22
CA ILE A 307 8.08 -11.41 5.37
C ILE A 307 8.82 -12.13 6.49
#